data_AF-H5YHX8-F1
#
_entry.id   AF-H5YHX8-F1
#
_cell.length_a   1.000
_cell.length_b   1.000
_cell.length_c   1.000
_cell.angle_alpha   90.00
_cell.angle_beta   90.00
_cell.angle_gamma   90.00
#
_symmetry.space_group_name_H-M   'P 1'
#
loop_
_entity.id
_entity.type
_entity.pdbx_description
1 polymer ?
#
loop_
_entity_poly.entity_id
_entity_poly.type
_entity_poly.pdbx_seq_one_letter_code
_entity_poly.pdbx_strand_id
1 'polypeptide(L)'
;MTSPRLRDFSAAILIDSAGCLLLQRRDDKLGVAQPGKISFFGGRREERETSLQCIVREVAEEIGATLSPDEFEHLVTLDIPDPENVGGHVKGAYFVARGLDASTLRVTEGQLVIVDTGSFAAIRDKITPLTTLVLSRFLASRMTEDHKSVLFLCTGNYYRSRFAEELFNHSAERYGLPWRAFSRGTAERGSPENVGPVSIFTLEALWARGVNPKRADEMPQPCTRSDLDRADIVIGLKEAEHRSMIERRFPEAAGRVLYWQIHDIDVAHPIIVLPQLERMVANLISVLRTEDANASPRASEEGR
;
A
#
# COMPACT_ATOMS: atom_id res chain seq x y z
N MET A 1 -17.41 -15.39 -17.73
CA MET A 1 -16.61 -14.71 -16.70
C MET A 1 -15.94 -13.52 -17.38
N THR A 2 -16.34 -12.29 -17.06
CA THR A 2 -15.66 -11.09 -17.56
C THR A 2 -14.24 -11.08 -17.01
N SER A 3 -13.22 -10.95 -17.86
CA SER A 3 -11.83 -10.80 -17.41
C SER A 3 -11.73 -9.73 -16.32
N PRO A 4 -10.91 -9.95 -15.29
CA PRO A 4 -10.67 -8.93 -14.28
C PRO A 4 -10.22 -7.63 -14.98
N ARG A 5 -10.90 -6.52 -14.69
CA ARG A 5 -10.57 -5.23 -15.28
C ARG A 5 -9.20 -4.80 -14.73
N LEU A 6 -8.18 -4.85 -15.57
CA LEU A 6 -6.87 -4.31 -15.27
C LEU A 6 -6.95 -2.78 -15.29
N ARG A 7 -6.58 -2.16 -14.17
CA ARG A 7 -6.33 -0.73 -14.09
C ARG A 7 -4.84 -0.48 -14.25
N ASP A 8 -4.44 -0.06 -15.44
CA ASP A 8 -3.05 0.24 -15.80
C ASP A 8 -2.87 1.76 -15.91
N PHE A 9 -1.98 2.34 -15.11
CA PHE A 9 -1.80 3.79 -15.02
C PHE A 9 -0.39 4.17 -14.58
N SER A 10 -0.04 5.44 -14.77
CA SER A 10 1.16 6.03 -14.19
C SER A 10 0.82 7.27 -13.37
N ALA A 11 1.55 7.50 -12.28
CA ALA A 11 1.34 8.65 -11.40
C ALA A 11 2.66 9.20 -10.87
N ALA A 12 2.67 10.46 -10.46
CA ALA A 12 3.89 11.15 -10.01
C ALA A 12 3.77 11.72 -8.60
N ILE A 13 4.81 11.49 -7.80
CA ILE A 13 5.11 12.31 -6.63
C ILE A 13 5.80 13.57 -7.13
N LEU A 14 5.04 14.65 -7.22
CA LEU A 14 5.55 15.96 -7.63
C LEU A 14 5.93 16.78 -6.40
N ILE A 15 7.13 17.35 -6.42
CA ILE A 15 7.67 18.13 -5.31
C ILE A 15 8.13 19.48 -5.82
N ASP A 16 7.68 20.56 -5.17
CA ASP A 16 8.09 21.91 -5.53
C ASP A 16 9.53 22.24 -5.06
N SER A 17 10.01 23.42 -5.43
CA SER A 17 11.33 23.93 -5.03
C SER A 17 11.49 24.16 -3.52
N ALA A 18 10.38 24.27 -2.77
CA ALA A 18 10.39 24.36 -1.31
C ALA A 18 10.36 22.99 -0.62
N GLY A 19 10.24 21.89 -1.38
CA GLY A 19 10.16 20.53 -0.85
C GLY A 19 8.76 20.08 -0.45
N CYS A 20 7.71 20.86 -0.76
CA CYS A 20 6.33 20.46 -0.52
C CYS A 20 5.84 19.48 -1.58
N LEU A 21 4.97 18.55 -1.17
CA LEU A 21 4.25 17.65 -2.06
C LEU A 21 3.14 18.41 -2.79
N LEU A 22 3.04 18.17 -4.09
CA LEU A 22 1.99 18.69 -4.96
C LEU A 22 1.04 17.53 -5.28
N LEU A 23 -0.13 17.55 -4.65
CA LEU A 23 -1.14 16.50 -4.76
C LEU A 23 -2.40 17.03 -5.43
N GLN A 24 -3.24 16.12 -5.92
CA GLN A 24 -4.53 16.43 -6.52
C GLN A 24 -5.63 16.01 -5.54
N ARG A 25 -6.51 16.95 -5.18
CA ARG A 25 -7.84 16.60 -4.66
C ARG A 25 -8.74 16.31 -5.85
N ARG A 26 -9.20 15.08 -5.95
CA ARG A 26 -10.06 14.60 -7.05
C ARG A 26 -11.41 15.30 -7.01
N ASP A 27 -12.02 15.45 -8.18
CA ASP A 27 -13.38 15.94 -8.30
C ASP A 27 -14.36 15.08 -7.47
N ASP A 28 -15.29 15.74 -6.79
CA ASP A 28 -16.31 15.06 -5.98
C ASP A 28 -17.58 14.81 -6.81
N LYS A 29 -17.46 13.88 -7.77
CA LYS A 29 -18.51 13.57 -8.76
C LYS A 29 -18.66 12.07 -8.97
N LEU A 30 -19.87 11.63 -9.33
CA LEU A 30 -20.15 10.24 -9.71
C LEU A 30 -19.28 9.83 -10.92
N GLY A 31 -18.69 8.64 -10.85
CA GLY A 31 -17.82 8.09 -11.90
C GLY A 31 -16.33 8.36 -11.68
N VAL A 32 -15.97 9.26 -10.76
CA VAL A 32 -14.59 9.43 -10.31
C VAL A 32 -14.29 8.36 -9.26
N ALA A 33 -13.20 7.61 -9.42
CA ALA A 33 -12.76 6.67 -8.40
C ALA A 33 -12.39 7.43 -7.11
N GLN A 34 -12.89 7.01 -5.94
CA GLN A 34 -12.64 7.67 -4.65
C GLN A 34 -12.85 9.21 -4.70
N PRO A 35 -14.08 9.68 -5.02
CA PRO A 35 -14.36 11.09 -5.24
C PRO A 35 -14.04 11.95 -4.01
N GLY A 36 -13.52 13.16 -4.24
CA GLY A 36 -13.14 14.10 -3.18
C GLY A 36 -11.89 13.75 -2.36
N LYS A 37 -11.30 12.56 -2.55
CA LYS A 37 -10.03 12.15 -1.91
C LYS A 37 -8.82 12.78 -2.59
N ILE A 38 -7.71 12.79 -1.87
CA ILE A 38 -6.41 13.29 -2.33
C ILE A 38 -5.61 12.11 -2.91
N SER A 39 -5.06 12.30 -4.11
CA SER A 39 -4.16 11.38 -4.79
C SER A 39 -3.00 12.12 -5.45
N PHE A 40 -2.10 11.36 -6.08
CA PHE A 40 -1.14 11.92 -7.02
C PHE A 40 -1.83 12.35 -8.32
N PHE A 41 -1.16 13.25 -9.05
CA PHE A 41 -1.43 13.49 -10.47
C PHE A 41 -0.97 12.29 -11.30
N GLY A 42 -1.64 12.06 -12.41
CA GLY A 42 -1.43 10.94 -13.30
C GLY A 42 -2.74 10.33 -13.79
N GLY A 43 -2.62 9.46 -14.78
CA GLY A 43 -3.78 8.89 -15.43
C GLY A 43 -3.49 7.59 -16.14
N ARG A 44 -4.51 7.14 -16.86
CA ARG A 44 -4.55 5.80 -17.44
C ARG A 44 -3.50 5.67 -18.53
N ARG A 45 -2.83 4.52 -18.56
CA ARG A 45 -1.91 4.20 -19.65
C ARG A 45 -2.69 3.91 -20.93
N GLU A 46 -2.36 4.64 -21.99
CA GLU A 46 -2.89 4.44 -23.33
C GLU A 46 -2.23 3.24 -24.04
N GLU A 47 -2.87 2.77 -25.11
CA GLU A 47 -2.31 1.67 -25.89
C GLU A 47 -1.00 2.10 -26.56
N ARG A 48 0.08 1.34 -26.33
CA ARG A 48 1.43 1.47 -26.90
C ARG A 48 2.38 2.47 -26.23
N GLU A 49 1.95 3.24 -25.24
CA GLU A 49 2.88 4.06 -24.47
C GLU A 49 3.57 3.27 -23.35
N THR A 50 4.82 3.62 -23.07
CA THR A 50 5.53 3.20 -21.85
C THR A 50 4.99 3.94 -20.64
N SER A 51 5.22 3.42 -19.43
CA SER A 51 4.80 4.11 -18.19
C SER A 51 5.43 5.51 -18.04
N LEU A 52 6.67 5.69 -18.53
CA LEU A 52 7.32 7.00 -18.50
C LEU A 52 6.67 7.99 -19.47
N GLN A 53 6.33 7.54 -20.69
CA GLN A 53 5.61 8.38 -21.65
C GLN A 53 4.22 8.78 -21.12
N CYS A 54 3.52 7.83 -20.49
CA CYS A 54 2.24 8.05 -19.83
C CYS A 54 2.34 9.19 -18.81
N ILE A 55 3.27 9.11 -17.84
CA ILE A 55 3.32 10.14 -16.80
C ILE A 55 3.78 11.52 -17.32
N VAL A 56 4.66 11.56 -18.32
CA VAL A 56 5.07 12.81 -18.97
C VAL A 56 3.86 13.50 -19.61
N ARG A 57 3.02 12.73 -20.34
CA ARG A 57 1.79 13.22 -20.97
C ARG A 57 0.80 13.71 -19.92
N GLU A 58 0.49 12.88 -18.93
CA GLU A 58 -0.49 13.19 -17.89
C GLU A 58 -0.11 14.43 -17.07
N VAL A 59 1.17 14.60 -16.71
CA VAL A 59 1.62 15.82 -15.99
C VAL A 59 1.46 17.08 -16.85
N ALA A 60 1.72 16.99 -18.16
CA ALA A 60 1.52 18.12 -19.06
C ALA A 60 0.02 18.46 -19.22
N GLU A 61 -0.84 17.45 -19.32
CA GLU A 61 -2.30 17.60 -19.48
C GLU A 61 -2.99 18.08 -18.19
N GLU A 62 -2.64 17.50 -17.04
CA GLU A 62 -3.32 17.74 -15.77
C GLU A 62 -2.89 19.02 -15.08
N ILE A 63 -1.60 19.42 -15.20
CA ILE A 63 -1.06 20.59 -14.47
C ILE A 63 -0.31 21.59 -15.34
N GLY A 64 -0.25 21.38 -16.66
CA GLY A 64 0.39 22.30 -17.59
C GLY A 64 1.92 22.38 -17.46
N ALA A 65 2.55 21.44 -16.76
CA ALA A 65 3.99 21.40 -16.57
C ALA A 65 4.67 20.56 -17.65
N THR A 66 5.60 21.16 -18.40
CA THR A 66 6.39 20.45 -19.41
C THR A 66 7.70 19.99 -18.78
N LEU A 67 7.78 18.72 -18.41
CA LEU A 67 8.98 18.07 -17.89
C LEU A 67 9.53 17.10 -18.93
N SER A 68 10.86 17.03 -19.06
CA SER A 68 11.55 16.03 -19.86
C SER A 68 11.48 14.64 -19.19
N PRO A 69 11.55 13.53 -19.96
CA PRO A 69 11.53 12.19 -19.39
C PRO A 69 12.62 11.92 -18.34
N ASP A 70 13.80 12.54 -18.49
CA ASP A 70 14.94 12.35 -17.57
C ASP A 70 14.72 13.01 -16.19
N GLU A 71 13.71 13.87 -16.06
CA GLU A 71 13.32 14.48 -14.78
C GLU A 71 12.43 13.56 -13.92
N PHE A 72 11.98 12.43 -14.46
CA PHE A 72 11.17 11.44 -13.75
C PHE A 72 12.01 10.24 -13.31
N GLU A 73 12.22 10.15 -12.01
CA GLU A 73 12.83 8.99 -11.37
C GLU A 73 11.76 7.91 -11.12
N HIS A 74 11.95 6.68 -11.61
CA HIS A 74 11.04 5.57 -11.29
C HIS A 74 11.19 5.16 -9.82
N LEU A 75 10.08 5.15 -9.07
CA LEU A 75 10.07 4.78 -7.65
C LEU A 75 9.67 3.33 -7.42
N VAL A 76 8.56 2.91 -8.04
CA VAL A 76 7.97 1.58 -7.87
C VAL A 76 6.91 1.31 -8.94
N THR A 77 6.78 0.06 -9.34
CA THR A 77 5.59 -0.42 -10.05
C THR A 77 4.82 -1.37 -9.13
N LEU A 78 3.59 -1.00 -8.79
CA LEU A 78 2.67 -1.88 -8.11
C LEU A 78 2.07 -2.85 -9.11
N ASP A 79 1.99 -4.13 -8.75
CA ASP A 79 1.23 -5.15 -9.48
C ASP A 79 0.49 -5.98 -8.42
N ILE A 80 -0.67 -5.49 -8.01
CA ILE A 80 -1.41 -5.99 -6.84
C ILE A 80 -2.91 -6.07 -7.15
N PRO A 81 -3.71 -6.83 -6.36
CA PRO A 81 -5.17 -6.74 -6.43
C PRO A 81 -5.66 -5.30 -6.29
N ASP A 82 -6.65 -4.91 -7.08
CA ASP A 82 -7.14 -3.53 -7.07
C ASP A 82 -7.96 -3.26 -5.80
N PRO A 83 -7.52 -2.36 -4.90
CA PRO A 83 -8.27 -2.04 -3.68
C PRO A 83 -9.54 -1.23 -3.94
N GLU A 84 -9.71 -0.69 -5.15
CA GLU A 84 -10.88 0.11 -5.55
C GLU A 84 -11.91 -0.72 -6.33
N ASN A 85 -11.53 -1.88 -6.87
CA ASN A 85 -12.39 -2.71 -7.69
C ASN A 85 -12.29 -4.18 -7.26
N VAL A 86 -13.29 -4.69 -6.55
CA VAL A 86 -13.33 -6.08 -6.10
C VAL A 86 -13.14 -7.04 -7.27
N GLY A 87 -12.11 -7.90 -7.18
CA GLY A 87 -11.74 -8.84 -8.24
C GLY A 87 -10.96 -8.23 -9.40
N GLY A 88 -10.65 -6.93 -9.35
CA GLY A 88 -9.77 -6.23 -10.28
C GLY A 88 -8.29 -6.41 -9.93
N HIS A 89 -7.43 -5.99 -10.85
CA HIS A 89 -5.98 -5.92 -10.65
C HIS A 89 -5.50 -4.52 -11.00
N VAL A 90 -4.57 -4.00 -10.22
CA VAL A 90 -3.98 -2.69 -10.47
C VAL A 90 -2.50 -2.84 -10.80
N LYS A 91 -2.12 -2.24 -11.92
CA LYS A 91 -0.72 -2.05 -12.32
C LYS A 91 -0.44 -0.55 -12.37
N GLY A 92 0.22 -0.03 -11.35
CA GLY A 92 0.48 1.40 -11.20
C GLY A 92 1.97 1.67 -11.18
N ALA A 93 2.48 2.41 -12.17
CA ALA A 93 3.87 2.87 -12.18
C ALA A 93 3.97 4.25 -11.54
N TYR A 94 4.84 4.40 -10.53
CA TYR A 94 5.00 5.63 -9.79
C TYR A 94 6.38 6.22 -10.02
N PHE A 95 6.40 7.52 -10.30
CA PHE A 95 7.60 8.29 -10.57
C PHE A 95 7.73 9.45 -9.58
N VAL A 96 8.91 10.06 -9.52
CA VAL A 96 9.17 11.26 -8.72
C VAL A 96 9.78 12.33 -9.59
N ALA A 97 9.26 13.56 -9.51
CA ALA A 97 9.84 14.75 -10.12
C ALA A 97 9.92 15.88 -9.09
N ARG A 98 10.93 16.75 -9.21
CA ARG A 98 11.28 17.76 -8.20
C ARG A 98 11.53 19.13 -8.81
N GLY A 99 11.47 20.16 -7.98
CA GLY A 99 11.87 21.52 -8.37
C GLY A 99 10.80 22.25 -9.18
N LEU A 100 9.55 21.79 -9.12
CA LEU A 100 8.44 22.45 -9.81
C LEU A 100 8.14 23.81 -9.15
N ASP A 101 7.69 24.77 -9.95
CA ASP A 101 7.14 26.04 -9.44
C ASP A 101 5.61 25.95 -9.35
N ALA A 102 5.11 25.74 -8.13
CA ALA A 102 3.68 25.61 -7.85
C ALA A 102 2.86 26.82 -8.32
N SER A 103 3.44 28.01 -8.42
CA SER A 103 2.74 29.23 -8.85
C SER A 103 2.42 29.25 -10.35
N THR A 104 3.13 28.44 -11.14
CA THR A 104 2.98 28.35 -12.60
C THR A 104 2.01 27.26 -13.04
N LEU A 105 1.62 26.37 -12.13
CA LEU A 105 0.81 25.19 -12.46
C LEU A 105 -0.62 25.58 -12.81
N ARG A 106 -1.15 24.92 -13.84
CA ARG A 106 -2.52 25.09 -14.31
C ARG A 106 -3.24 23.76 -14.18
N VAL A 107 -3.87 23.55 -13.03
CA VAL A 107 -4.66 22.34 -12.79
C VAL A 107 -5.90 22.34 -13.68
N THR A 108 -6.03 21.32 -14.53
CA THR A 108 -7.15 21.15 -15.48
C THR A 108 -8.25 20.25 -14.92
N GLU A 109 -7.90 19.31 -14.03
CA GLU A 109 -8.82 18.42 -13.30
C GLU A 109 -8.56 18.43 -11.78
N GLY A 110 -9.62 18.50 -10.99
CA GLY A 110 -9.52 18.51 -9.53
C GLY A 110 -8.98 19.84 -8.97
N GLN A 111 -8.31 19.77 -7.82
CA GLN A 111 -7.72 20.93 -7.15
C GLN A 111 -6.31 20.63 -6.66
N LEU A 112 -5.39 21.59 -6.80
CA LEU A 112 -4.05 21.49 -6.24
C LEU A 112 -4.12 21.50 -4.71
N VAL A 113 -3.44 20.55 -4.08
CA VAL A 113 -3.20 20.52 -2.64
C VAL A 113 -1.70 20.50 -2.41
N ILE A 114 -1.19 21.54 -1.76
CA ILE A 114 0.22 21.66 -1.39
C ILE A 114 0.38 21.21 0.06
N VAL A 115 1.28 20.26 0.30
CA VAL A 115 1.44 19.64 1.61
C VAL A 115 2.91 19.56 1.97
N ASP A 116 3.28 20.14 3.10
CA ASP A 116 4.60 19.91 3.68
C ASP A 116 4.80 18.40 4.00
N THR A 117 5.97 17.85 3.67
CA THR A 117 6.25 16.43 3.87
C THR A 117 6.15 15.98 5.33
N GLY A 118 6.47 16.85 6.29
CA GLY A 118 6.31 16.61 7.73
C GLY A 118 4.85 16.63 8.19
N SER A 119 3.95 17.25 7.42
CA SER A 119 2.52 17.37 7.72
C SER A 119 1.66 16.24 7.12
N PHE A 120 2.27 15.24 6.48
CA PHE A 120 1.56 14.12 5.85
C PHE A 120 0.58 13.40 6.79
N ALA A 121 0.93 13.26 8.07
CA ALA A 121 0.08 12.60 9.07
C ALA A 121 -1.32 13.24 9.17
N ALA A 122 -1.43 14.56 9.01
CA ALA A 122 -2.68 15.31 9.16
C ALA A 122 -3.68 15.09 8.03
N ILE A 123 -3.24 14.53 6.89
CA ILE A 123 -4.09 14.34 5.71
C ILE A 123 -4.35 12.86 5.37
N ARG A 124 -3.84 11.92 6.17
CA ARG A 124 -3.96 10.47 5.90
C ARG A 124 -5.40 10.02 5.68
N ASP A 125 -6.35 10.54 6.47
CA ASP A 125 -7.78 10.16 6.36
C ASP A 125 -8.43 10.68 5.05
N LYS A 126 -7.81 11.67 4.40
CA LYS A 126 -8.28 12.30 3.15
C LYS A 126 -7.63 11.71 1.90
N ILE A 127 -6.59 10.90 2.05
CA ILE A 127 -5.80 10.34 0.96
C ILE A 127 -6.31 8.95 0.57
N THR A 128 -6.15 8.55 -0.69
CA THR A 128 -6.49 7.18 -1.13
C THR A 128 -5.51 6.13 -0.55
N PRO A 129 -5.94 4.88 -0.30
CA PRO A 129 -5.05 3.84 0.25
C PRO A 129 -3.77 3.59 -0.58
N LEU A 130 -3.86 3.59 -1.91
CA LEU A 130 -2.69 3.42 -2.78
C LEU A 130 -1.71 4.59 -2.68
N THR A 131 -2.24 5.83 -2.63
CA THR A 131 -1.40 7.02 -2.42
C THR A 131 -0.71 6.95 -1.06
N THR A 132 -1.42 6.50 -0.02
CA THR A 132 -0.83 6.28 1.32
C THR A 132 0.30 5.25 1.29
N LEU A 133 0.11 4.12 0.61
CA LEU A 133 1.13 3.07 0.46
C LEU A 133 2.40 3.61 -0.22
N VAL A 134 2.25 4.24 -1.39
CA VAL A 134 3.39 4.72 -2.18
C VAL A 134 4.08 5.91 -1.50
N LEU A 135 3.31 6.84 -0.92
CA LEU A 135 3.89 7.96 -0.20
C LEU A 135 4.62 7.49 1.07
N SER A 136 4.09 6.51 1.78
CA SER A 136 4.77 5.95 2.95
C SER A 136 6.06 5.22 2.57
N ARG A 137 6.08 4.50 1.43
CA ARG A 137 7.32 3.98 0.82
C ARG A 137 8.33 5.10 0.55
N PHE A 138 7.89 6.15 -0.15
CA PHE A 138 8.75 7.29 -0.51
C PHE A 138 9.34 7.99 0.71
N LEU A 139 8.55 8.16 1.79
CA LEU A 139 9.02 8.79 3.02
C LEU A 139 9.92 7.87 3.84
N ALA A 140 9.71 6.55 3.80
CA ALA A 140 10.52 5.59 4.55
C ALA A 140 11.99 5.55 4.08
N SER A 141 12.26 5.75 2.78
CA SER A 141 13.64 5.79 2.25
C SER A 141 14.45 6.98 2.77
N ARG A 142 13.79 7.95 3.41
CA ARG A 142 14.40 9.18 3.95
C ARG A 142 14.53 9.16 5.47
N MET A 143 14.14 8.07 6.13
CA MET A 143 14.22 7.93 7.59
C MET A 143 15.54 7.26 7.98
N THR A 144 16.19 7.76 9.03
CA THR A 144 17.49 7.26 9.49
C THR A 144 17.40 6.39 10.74
N GLU A 145 16.38 6.56 11.61
CA GLU A 145 16.34 5.87 12.91
C GLU A 145 14.95 5.32 13.32
N ASP A 146 13.86 5.79 12.72
CA ASP A 146 12.49 5.39 13.07
C ASP A 146 11.92 4.38 12.06
N HIS A 147 11.09 3.46 12.57
CA HIS A 147 10.38 2.48 11.73
C HIS A 147 8.99 3.00 11.36
N LYS A 148 8.59 2.78 10.11
CA LYS A 148 7.19 2.87 9.68
C LYS A 148 6.43 1.60 10.08
N SER A 149 5.12 1.71 10.24
CA SER A 149 4.30 0.63 10.76
C SER A 149 3.20 0.15 9.79
N VAL A 150 3.02 -1.17 9.73
CA VAL A 150 1.96 -1.84 8.95
C VAL A 150 1.01 -2.55 9.91
N LEU A 151 -0.28 -2.24 9.84
CA LEU A 151 -1.32 -2.91 10.61
C LEU A 151 -2.06 -3.93 9.74
N PHE A 152 -1.95 -5.22 10.08
CA PHE A 152 -2.76 -6.28 9.49
C PHE A 152 -4.05 -6.53 10.29
N LEU A 153 -5.18 -6.51 9.61
CA LEU A 153 -6.51 -6.70 10.19
C LEU A 153 -7.16 -7.98 9.65
N CYS A 154 -7.58 -8.86 10.56
CA CYS A 154 -8.54 -9.91 10.28
C CYS A 154 -9.68 -9.88 11.31
N THR A 155 -10.70 -10.72 11.19
CA THR A 155 -11.83 -10.70 12.13
C THR A 155 -11.41 -10.85 13.60
N GLY A 156 -10.72 -11.96 13.94
CA GLY A 156 -10.47 -12.35 15.33
C GLY A 156 -9.04 -12.23 15.83
N ASN A 157 -8.09 -11.72 15.02
CA ASN A 157 -6.65 -11.65 15.34
C ASN A 157 -5.99 -12.96 15.82
N TYR A 158 -6.46 -14.11 15.32
CA TYR A 158 -6.02 -15.42 15.79
C TYR A 158 -5.26 -16.22 14.72
N TYR A 159 -5.65 -16.07 13.45
CA TYR A 159 -5.14 -16.87 12.34
C TYR A 159 -4.40 -16.00 11.31
N ARG A 160 -5.12 -15.48 10.30
CA ARG A 160 -4.55 -14.81 9.12
C ARG A 160 -3.69 -13.58 9.44
N SER A 161 -4.16 -12.66 10.28
CA SER A 161 -3.39 -11.43 10.56
C SER A 161 -2.13 -11.68 11.40
N ARG A 162 -2.13 -12.73 12.23
CA ARG A 162 -0.96 -13.18 13.00
C ARG A 162 0.11 -13.77 12.10
N PHE A 163 -0.30 -14.62 11.15
CA PHE A 163 0.60 -15.14 10.13
C PHE A 163 1.23 -14.00 9.31
N ALA A 164 0.41 -13.04 8.84
CA ALA A 164 0.88 -11.91 8.04
C ALA A 164 1.88 -11.03 8.80
N GLU A 165 1.60 -10.70 10.07
CA GLU A 165 2.50 -9.92 10.93
C GLU A 165 3.87 -10.57 11.09
N GLU A 166 3.92 -11.83 11.52
CA GLU A 166 5.17 -12.53 11.82
C GLU A 166 6.01 -12.76 10.54
N LEU A 167 5.35 -13.15 9.44
CA LEU A 167 6.02 -13.33 8.16
C LEU A 167 6.54 -12.01 7.59
N PHE A 168 5.77 -10.92 7.72
CA PHE A 168 6.22 -9.60 7.30
C PHE A 168 7.42 -9.14 8.12
N ASN A 169 7.36 -9.23 9.45
CA ASN A 169 8.44 -8.80 10.34
C ASN A 169 9.73 -9.59 10.10
N HIS A 170 9.63 -10.92 9.96
CA HIS A 170 10.77 -11.75 9.58
C HIS A 170 11.40 -11.30 8.25
N SER A 171 10.56 -11.04 7.24
CA SER A 171 11.02 -10.61 5.92
C SER A 171 11.63 -9.21 5.96
N ALA A 172 11.00 -8.28 6.67
CA ALA A 172 11.48 -6.90 6.83
C ALA A 172 12.82 -6.85 7.55
N GLU A 173 13.00 -7.65 8.62
CA GLU A 173 14.29 -7.81 9.29
C GLU A 173 15.35 -8.39 8.36
N ARG A 174 15.02 -9.45 7.61
CA ARG A 174 15.92 -10.10 6.65
C ARG A 174 16.41 -9.15 5.55
N TYR A 175 15.55 -8.26 5.06
CA TYR A 175 15.89 -7.29 4.02
C TYR A 175 16.35 -5.92 4.57
N GLY A 176 16.53 -5.78 5.90
CA GLY A 176 16.98 -4.53 6.51
C GLY A 176 16.00 -3.36 6.31
N LEU A 177 14.70 -3.64 6.18
CA LEU A 177 13.69 -2.63 5.91
C LEU A 177 13.31 -1.85 7.19
N PRO A 178 13.13 -0.52 7.10
CA PRO A 178 12.70 0.33 8.22
C PRO A 178 11.18 0.22 8.47
N TRP A 179 10.66 -1.01 8.44
CA TRP A 179 9.24 -1.31 8.55
C TRP A 179 8.99 -2.38 9.59
N ARG A 180 7.96 -2.19 10.43
CA ARG A 180 7.48 -3.22 11.37
C ARG A 180 5.98 -3.38 11.27
N ALA A 181 5.53 -4.62 11.27
CA ALA A 181 4.13 -4.96 11.29
C ALA A 181 3.64 -5.25 12.71
N PHE A 182 2.36 -4.98 12.93
CA PHE A 182 1.58 -5.53 14.02
C PHE A 182 0.20 -5.94 13.51
N SER A 183 -0.53 -6.76 14.27
CA SER A 183 -1.87 -7.21 13.87
C SER A 183 -2.94 -7.02 14.93
N ARG A 184 -4.20 -6.83 14.47
CA ARG A 184 -5.39 -6.66 15.32
C ARG A 184 -6.65 -7.31 14.71
N GLY A 185 -7.69 -7.39 15.53
CA GLY A 185 -8.99 -7.98 15.21
C GLY A 185 -10.02 -6.90 14.88
N THR A 186 -10.74 -7.02 13.77
CA THR A 186 -11.82 -6.07 13.44
C THR A 186 -13.07 -6.28 14.28
N ALA A 187 -13.26 -7.48 14.84
CA ALA A 187 -14.31 -7.72 15.83
C ALA A 187 -13.93 -7.12 17.20
N GLU A 188 -14.93 -6.66 17.96
CA GLU A 188 -14.73 -6.13 19.32
C GLU A 188 -14.39 -7.23 20.33
N ARG A 189 -14.80 -8.46 20.04
CA ARG A 189 -14.57 -9.64 20.86
C ARG A 189 -14.00 -10.75 19.99
N GLY A 190 -13.07 -11.51 20.54
CA GLY A 190 -12.56 -12.71 19.89
C GLY A 190 -13.65 -13.77 19.70
N SER A 191 -13.42 -14.72 18.80
CA SER A 191 -14.31 -15.88 18.68
C SER A 191 -14.16 -16.76 19.92
N PRO A 192 -15.26 -17.21 20.55
CA PRO A 192 -15.20 -18.17 21.66
C PRO A 192 -14.65 -19.55 21.23
N GLU A 193 -14.62 -19.82 19.92
CA GLU A 193 -14.06 -21.06 19.35
C GLU A 193 -12.53 -21.02 19.25
N ASN A 194 -11.92 -19.83 19.37
CA ASN A 194 -10.46 -19.71 19.35
C ASN A 194 -9.88 -20.18 20.68
N VAL A 195 -9.13 -21.27 20.65
CA VAL A 195 -8.47 -21.81 21.83
C VAL A 195 -7.03 -21.33 21.88
N GLY A 196 -6.71 -20.52 22.89
CA GLY A 196 -5.36 -20.03 23.13
C GLY A 196 -4.97 -18.82 22.27
N PRO A 197 -3.65 -18.52 22.20
CA PRO A 197 -3.15 -17.24 21.69
C PRO A 197 -3.14 -17.14 20.16
N VAL A 198 -2.81 -18.22 19.45
CA VAL A 198 -2.63 -18.24 17.99
C VAL A 198 -3.08 -19.59 17.43
N SER A 199 -3.67 -19.56 16.23
CA SER A 199 -4.06 -20.77 15.49
C SER A 199 -2.88 -21.70 15.26
N ILE A 200 -3.07 -23.00 15.51
CA ILE A 200 -2.06 -24.03 15.24
C ILE A 200 -1.62 -24.02 13.76
N PHE A 201 -2.55 -23.77 12.83
CA PHE A 201 -2.23 -23.66 11.41
C PHE A 201 -1.29 -22.48 11.10
N THR A 202 -1.40 -21.37 11.85
CA THR A 202 -0.46 -20.25 11.73
C THR A 202 0.92 -20.66 12.22
N LEU A 203 1.00 -21.29 13.39
CA LEU A 203 2.27 -21.71 14.00
C LEU A 203 3.02 -22.71 13.10
N GLU A 204 2.33 -23.78 12.69
CA GLU A 204 2.89 -24.80 11.81
C GLU A 204 3.39 -24.22 10.50
N ALA A 205 2.62 -23.30 9.90
CA ALA A 205 3.01 -22.67 8.64
C ALA A 205 4.19 -21.70 8.78
N LEU A 206 4.32 -21.00 9.91
CA LEU A 206 5.47 -20.14 10.19
C LEU A 206 6.73 -20.98 10.43
N TRP A 207 6.63 -22.03 11.25
CA TRP A 207 7.75 -22.95 11.52
C TRP A 207 8.22 -23.66 10.26
N ALA A 208 7.30 -24.12 9.41
CA ALA A 208 7.63 -24.72 8.11
C ALA A 208 8.40 -23.77 7.18
N ARG A 209 8.34 -22.46 7.42
CA ARG A 209 9.07 -21.41 6.68
C ARG A 209 10.32 -20.91 7.42
N GLY A 210 10.68 -21.53 8.53
CA GLY A 210 11.81 -21.10 9.36
C GLY A 210 11.55 -19.79 10.12
N VAL A 211 10.30 -19.38 10.27
CA VAL A 211 9.92 -18.19 11.04
C VAL A 211 9.59 -18.61 12.46
N ASN A 212 10.29 -18.03 13.44
CA ASN A 212 9.96 -18.19 14.84
C ASN A 212 9.04 -17.04 15.29
N PRO A 213 7.73 -17.29 15.52
CA PRO A 213 6.78 -16.23 15.89
C PRO A 213 7.14 -15.61 17.24
N LYS A 214 7.39 -14.30 17.26
CA LYS A 214 7.77 -13.58 18.49
C LYS A 214 6.60 -13.41 19.45
N ARG A 215 5.37 -13.36 18.93
CA ARG A 215 4.16 -13.13 19.71
C ARG A 215 3.36 -14.42 19.94
N ALA A 216 3.95 -15.61 19.80
CA ALA A 216 3.22 -16.89 19.83
C ALA A 216 2.30 -17.07 21.06
N ASP A 217 2.67 -16.49 22.20
CA ASP A 217 1.96 -16.62 23.48
C ASP A 217 0.97 -15.47 23.76
N GLU A 218 0.87 -14.47 22.89
CA GLU A 218 -0.03 -13.34 23.09
C GLU A 218 -1.45 -13.62 22.59
N MET A 219 -2.43 -13.39 23.48
CA MET A 219 -3.85 -13.53 23.16
C MET A 219 -4.30 -12.54 22.06
N PRO A 220 -5.29 -12.91 21.23
CA PRO A 220 -5.80 -12.03 20.19
C PRO A 220 -6.30 -10.69 20.72
N GLN A 221 -5.96 -9.60 20.01
CA GLN A 221 -6.28 -8.23 20.43
C GLN A 221 -7.24 -7.56 19.45
N PRO A 222 -8.37 -6.99 19.92
CA PRO A 222 -9.24 -6.19 19.07
C PRO A 222 -8.53 -4.90 18.67
N CYS A 223 -8.83 -4.41 17.48
CA CYS A 223 -8.34 -3.15 16.96
C CYS A 223 -8.91 -1.98 17.78
N THR A 224 -8.06 -1.01 18.09
CA THR A 224 -8.43 0.25 18.73
C THR A 224 -8.24 1.43 17.77
N ARG A 225 -8.77 2.60 18.13
CA ARG A 225 -8.51 3.82 17.35
C ARG A 225 -7.02 4.18 17.33
N SER A 226 -6.33 4.03 18.46
CA SER A 226 -4.89 4.28 18.57
C SER A 226 -4.06 3.38 17.65
N ASP A 227 -4.49 2.12 17.45
CA ASP A 227 -3.83 1.22 16.49
C ASP A 227 -3.92 1.74 15.05
N LEU A 228 -5.07 2.30 14.65
CA LEU A 228 -5.26 2.87 13.32
C LEU A 228 -4.49 4.19 13.14
N ASP A 229 -4.43 5.02 14.19
CA ASP A 229 -3.75 6.31 14.15
C ASP A 229 -2.23 6.16 14.03
N ARG A 230 -1.63 5.20 14.76
CA ARG A 230 -0.18 4.94 14.69
C ARG A 230 0.24 4.23 13.40
N ALA A 231 -0.66 3.49 12.75
CA ALA A 231 -0.36 2.75 11.53
C ALA A 231 -0.11 3.67 10.34
N ASP A 232 1.01 3.49 9.65
CA ASP A 232 1.29 4.17 8.37
C ASP A 232 0.54 3.50 7.22
N ILE A 233 0.45 2.17 7.25
CA ILE A 233 -0.31 1.37 6.29
C ILE A 233 -1.29 0.48 7.06
N VAL A 234 -2.54 0.43 6.64
CA VAL A 234 -3.57 -0.45 7.22
C VAL A 234 -4.09 -1.41 6.17
N ILE A 235 -4.01 -2.70 6.44
CA ILE A 235 -4.38 -3.77 5.50
C ILE A 235 -5.48 -4.64 6.11
N GLY A 236 -6.65 -4.69 5.46
CA GLY A 236 -7.72 -5.62 5.79
C GLY A 236 -7.63 -6.88 4.93
N LEU A 237 -7.52 -8.07 5.51
CA LEU A 237 -7.21 -9.27 4.72
C LEU A 237 -8.33 -9.75 3.78
N LYS A 238 -9.59 -9.42 4.08
CA LYS A 238 -10.76 -9.68 3.24
C LYS A 238 -11.75 -8.53 3.32
N GLU A 239 -11.98 -7.86 2.21
CA GLU A 239 -12.90 -6.71 2.15
C GLU A 239 -14.32 -7.05 2.61
N ALA A 240 -14.89 -8.12 2.03
CA ALA A 240 -16.26 -8.55 2.29
C ALA A 240 -16.53 -8.86 3.77
N GLU A 241 -15.50 -9.27 4.51
CA GLU A 241 -15.61 -9.57 5.95
C GLU A 241 -15.38 -8.32 6.80
N HIS A 242 -14.36 -7.53 6.49
CA HIS A 242 -13.83 -6.53 7.41
C HIS A 242 -14.39 -5.12 7.18
N ARG A 243 -14.77 -4.76 5.94
CA ARG A 243 -15.16 -3.38 5.59
C ARG A 243 -16.29 -2.86 6.46
N SER A 244 -17.39 -3.61 6.55
CA SER A 244 -18.56 -3.22 7.35
C SER A 244 -18.27 -3.14 8.85
N MET A 245 -17.29 -3.89 9.35
CA MET A 245 -16.87 -3.82 10.75
C MET A 245 -16.07 -2.55 11.02
N ILE A 246 -15.14 -2.20 10.12
CA ILE A 246 -14.35 -0.99 10.23
C ILE A 246 -15.22 0.26 10.05
N GLU A 247 -16.11 0.31 9.06
CA GLU A 247 -17.00 1.46 8.85
C GLU A 247 -17.90 1.71 10.06
N ARG A 248 -18.36 0.64 10.73
CA ARG A 248 -19.20 0.75 11.94
C ARG A 248 -18.42 1.26 13.14
N ARG A 249 -17.19 0.77 13.35
CA ARG A 249 -16.40 1.06 14.56
C ARG A 249 -15.53 2.31 14.42
N PHE A 250 -15.03 2.57 13.22
CA PHE A 250 -14.03 3.58 12.90
C PHE A 250 -14.31 4.24 11.53
N PRO A 251 -15.47 4.90 11.35
CA PRO A 251 -15.90 5.44 10.04
C PRO A 251 -14.87 6.37 9.39
N GLU A 252 -14.24 7.24 10.19
CA GLU A 252 -13.19 8.18 9.76
C GLU A 252 -11.96 7.48 9.13
N ALA A 253 -11.62 6.28 9.62
CA ALA A 253 -10.44 5.52 9.19
C ALA A 253 -10.75 4.50 8.08
N ALA A 254 -12.02 4.24 7.78
CA ALA A 254 -12.43 3.21 6.82
C ALA A 254 -11.84 3.45 5.42
N GLY A 255 -11.72 4.72 5.02
CA GLY A 255 -11.13 5.12 3.75
C GLY A 255 -9.61 4.89 3.63
N ARG A 256 -8.92 4.57 4.72
CA ARG A 256 -7.46 4.28 4.74
C ARG A 256 -7.12 2.81 4.57
N VAL A 257 -8.10 1.92 4.72
CA VAL A 257 -7.84 0.48 4.72
C VAL A 257 -7.69 -0.02 3.29
N LEU A 258 -6.51 -0.57 2.99
CA LEU A 258 -6.27 -1.32 1.76
C LEU A 258 -6.74 -2.75 1.97
N TYR A 259 -7.72 -3.19 1.19
CA TYR A 259 -8.25 -4.55 1.34
C TYR A 259 -7.60 -5.54 0.38
N TRP A 260 -7.24 -6.70 0.94
CA TRP A 260 -6.90 -7.90 0.18
C TRP A 260 -8.12 -8.82 0.05
N GLN A 261 -7.95 -9.94 -0.66
CA GLN A 261 -9.02 -10.88 -0.95
C GLN A 261 -8.74 -12.30 -0.42
N ILE A 262 -8.11 -12.38 0.76
CA ILE A 262 -7.71 -13.64 1.40
C ILE A 262 -8.86 -14.23 2.21
N HIS A 263 -9.43 -15.34 1.73
CA HIS A 263 -10.50 -16.07 2.40
C HIS A 263 -10.12 -16.56 3.80
N ASP A 264 -11.08 -16.66 4.71
CA ASP A 264 -10.90 -17.33 6.00
C ASP A 264 -11.01 -18.85 5.88
N ILE A 265 -10.69 -19.53 6.99
CA ILE A 265 -10.65 -20.99 7.10
C ILE A 265 -12.01 -21.67 6.87
N ASP A 266 -13.11 -20.95 7.13
CA ASP A 266 -14.48 -21.42 6.90
C ASP A 266 -14.82 -21.54 5.41
N VAL A 267 -14.12 -20.79 4.54
CA VAL A 267 -14.32 -20.78 3.09
C VAL A 267 -13.24 -21.58 2.36
N ALA A 268 -11.99 -21.58 2.83
CA ALA A 268 -10.90 -22.29 2.18
C ALA A 268 -9.89 -22.89 3.18
N HIS A 269 -9.46 -24.12 2.90
CA HIS A 269 -8.51 -24.84 3.77
C HIS A 269 -7.17 -24.08 3.89
N PRO A 270 -6.47 -24.13 5.05
CA PRO A 270 -5.21 -23.41 5.27
C PRO A 270 -4.12 -23.64 4.22
N ILE A 271 -4.05 -24.85 3.66
CA ILE A 271 -3.15 -25.21 2.53
C ILE A 271 -3.34 -24.32 1.29
N ILE A 272 -4.53 -23.76 1.09
CA ILE A 272 -4.82 -22.85 -0.03
C ILE A 272 -4.64 -21.39 0.40
N VAL A 273 -5.11 -21.04 1.59
CA VAL A 273 -5.13 -19.65 2.10
C VAL A 273 -3.73 -19.13 2.41
N LEU A 274 -2.90 -19.91 3.11
CA LEU A 274 -1.60 -19.44 3.60
C LEU A 274 -0.60 -19.16 2.48
N PRO A 275 -0.48 -19.98 1.42
CA PRO A 275 0.36 -19.63 0.27
C PRO A 275 -0.11 -18.37 -0.47
N GLN A 276 -1.43 -18.12 -0.53
CA GLN A 276 -1.95 -16.88 -1.12
C GLN A 276 -1.57 -15.67 -0.25
N LEU A 277 -1.75 -15.78 1.06
CA LEU A 277 -1.39 -14.74 2.02
C LEU A 277 0.12 -14.45 2.01
N GLU A 278 0.94 -15.49 1.94
CA GLU A 278 2.40 -15.37 1.79
C GLU A 278 2.78 -14.58 0.53
N ARG A 279 2.17 -14.88 -0.63
CA ARG A 279 2.42 -14.11 -1.85
C ARG A 279 2.04 -12.64 -1.69
N MET A 280 0.93 -12.34 -1.03
CA MET A 280 0.51 -10.97 -0.77
C MET A 280 1.49 -10.22 0.15
N VAL A 281 1.99 -10.89 1.20
CA VAL A 281 3.02 -10.33 2.09
C VAL A 281 4.33 -10.12 1.32
N ALA A 282 4.75 -11.07 0.48
CA ALA A 282 5.95 -10.95 -0.35
C ALA A 282 5.83 -9.79 -1.35
N ASN A 283 4.67 -9.61 -1.98
CA ASN A 283 4.40 -8.47 -2.86
C ASN A 283 4.49 -7.15 -2.10
N LEU A 284 3.91 -7.06 -0.90
CA LEU A 284 4.03 -5.87 -0.07
C LEU A 284 5.50 -5.59 0.30
N ILE A 285 6.26 -6.60 0.70
CA ILE A 285 7.70 -6.44 0.97
C ILE A 285 8.40 -5.89 -0.28
N SER A 286 8.16 -6.46 -1.47
CA SER A 286 8.72 -5.96 -2.73
C SER A 286 8.37 -4.49 -2.98
N VAL A 287 7.11 -4.09 -2.72
CA VAL A 287 6.65 -2.70 -2.83
C VAL A 287 7.30 -1.78 -1.79
N LEU A 288 7.84 -2.29 -0.67
CA LEU A 288 8.47 -1.48 0.37
C LEU A 288 10.01 -1.49 0.29
N ARG A 289 10.61 -2.39 -0.50
CA ARG A 289 12.07 -2.44 -0.73
C ARG A 289 12.56 -1.26 -1.55
N THR A 290 13.50 -0.50 -1.01
CA THR A 290 14.08 0.68 -1.65
C THR A 290 15.07 0.38 -2.78
N GLU A 291 15.29 -0.90 -3.12
CA GLU A 291 16.21 -1.26 -4.19
C GLU A 291 15.63 -0.90 -5.57
N ASP A 292 16.37 -0.05 -6.28
CA ASP A 292 16.12 0.34 -7.66
C ASP A 292 16.09 -0.87 -8.58
N ALA A 293 15.21 -0.84 -9.57
CA ALA A 293 15.24 -1.74 -10.72
C ALA A 293 16.50 -1.60 -11.60
N ASN A 294 17.55 -0.90 -11.12
CA ASN A 294 18.81 -0.64 -11.82
C ASN A 294 19.96 -1.60 -11.44
N ALA A 295 19.68 -2.74 -10.81
CA ALA A 295 20.61 -3.86 -10.86
C ALA A 295 20.53 -4.56 -12.24
N SER A 296 20.98 -3.87 -13.29
CA SER A 296 21.33 -4.54 -14.55
C SER A 296 22.50 -5.51 -14.27
N PRO A 297 22.49 -6.73 -14.82
CA PRO A 297 23.61 -7.66 -14.62
C PRO A 297 24.85 -7.01 -15.21
N ARG A 298 25.90 -6.82 -14.40
CA ARG A 298 27.23 -6.50 -14.92
C ARG A 298 27.56 -7.58 -15.95
N ALA A 299 27.55 -7.19 -17.22
CA ALA A 299 28.14 -8.00 -18.27
C ALA A 299 29.59 -8.27 -17.85
N SER A 300 29.89 -9.53 -17.66
CA SER A 300 31.25 -10.04 -17.54
C SER A 300 31.97 -9.79 -18.86
N GLU A 301 32.58 -8.61 -19.00
CA GLU A 301 33.73 -8.43 -19.86
C GLU A 301 34.95 -8.98 -19.13
N GLU A 302 35.21 -10.27 -19.29
CA GLU A 302 36.56 -10.80 -19.19
C GLU A 302 36.94 -11.36 -20.56
N GLY A 303 37.50 -10.47 -21.38
CA GLY A 303 38.37 -10.83 -22.48
C GLY A 303 39.80 -10.47 -22.13
N ARG A 304 40.58 -11.44 -21.68
CA ARG A 304 41.97 -11.62 -22.09
C ARG A 304 42.51 -12.99 -21.74
#